data_AF-A0AAQ3WDM1-F1
#
_entry.id   AF-A0AAQ3WDM1-F1
#
_cell.length_a   1.000
_cell.length_b   1.000
_cell.length_c   1.000
_cell.angle_alpha   90.00
_cell.angle_beta   90.00
_cell.angle_gamma   90.00
#
_symmetry.space_group_name_H-M   'P 1'
#
loop_
_entity.id
_entity.type
_entity.pdbx_description
1 polymer ?
#
loop_
_entity_poly.entity_id
_entity_poly.type
_entity_poly.pdbx_seq_one_letter_code
_entity_poly.pdbx_strand_id
1 'polypeptide(L)'
;MTYSGKIPVLGSNGYPYWKGRMEDIWDATQSTTFVVLPVAEHTTPEIVAQHEANAKAVNFLFFGIGHMDYERVSHLKTAREIWSLLSAHHEGTATIKARLVETYRREYENFVQKPGESVDDLFGRFQSIINKLHVNSAPLSSHTPIISRLSN
;
A
#
# COMPACT_ATOMS: atom_id res chain seq x y z
N MET A 1 -4.41 -14.01 19.74
CA MET A 1 -4.22 -15.29 19.02
C MET A 1 -2.76 -15.36 18.57
N THR A 2 -2.03 -16.40 18.93
CA THR A 2 -0.63 -16.59 18.50
C THR A 2 -0.60 -17.22 17.11
N TYR A 3 -0.15 -16.46 16.11
CA TYR A 3 0.07 -16.93 14.74
C TYR A 3 1.14 -18.04 14.73
N SER A 4 0.78 -19.23 14.24
CA SER A 4 1.61 -20.45 14.19
C SER A 4 2.12 -20.76 12.75
N GLY A 5 1.93 -19.82 11.81
CA GLY A 5 2.35 -20.00 10.42
C GLY A 5 3.78 -19.53 10.15
N LYS A 6 4.44 -20.09 9.14
CA LYS A 6 5.69 -19.51 8.59
C LYS A 6 5.41 -18.08 8.10
N ILE A 7 6.36 -17.17 8.33
CA ILE A 7 6.31 -15.80 7.82
C ILE A 7 6.42 -15.90 6.28
N PRO A 8 5.48 -15.31 5.53
CA PRO A 8 5.55 -15.33 4.07
C PRO A 8 6.71 -14.46 3.60
N VAL A 9 7.52 -14.99 2.68
CA VAL A 9 8.60 -14.24 2.05
C VAL A 9 8.06 -13.54 0.80
N LEU A 10 8.38 -12.27 0.64
CA LEU A 10 8.09 -11.50 -0.56
C LEU A 10 8.86 -12.13 -1.73
N GLY A 11 8.12 -12.87 -2.55
CA GLY A 11 8.64 -13.68 -3.64
C GLY A 11 7.72 -13.65 -4.86
N SER A 12 7.69 -14.75 -5.61
CA SER A 12 6.98 -14.85 -6.90
C SER A 12 5.47 -14.63 -6.84
N ASN A 13 4.84 -14.79 -5.67
CA ASN A 13 3.39 -14.61 -5.50
C ASN A 13 2.97 -13.13 -5.47
N GLY A 14 3.95 -12.21 -5.52
CA GLY A 14 3.73 -10.78 -5.67
C GLY A 14 3.44 -10.07 -4.35
N TYR A 15 3.66 -8.75 -4.38
CA TYR A 15 3.46 -7.86 -3.23
C TYR A 15 2.03 -7.90 -2.64
N PRO A 16 0.93 -7.95 -3.43
CA PRO A 16 -0.42 -7.99 -2.86
C PRO A 16 -0.69 -9.19 -1.95
N TYR A 17 -0.20 -10.38 -2.33
CA TYR A 17 -0.33 -11.59 -1.53
C TYR A 17 0.48 -11.48 -0.23
N TRP A 18 1.72 -11.03 -0.33
CA TRP A 18 2.60 -10.82 0.81
C TRP A 18 2.00 -9.80 1.78
N LYS A 19 1.54 -8.65 1.26
CA LYS A 19 0.98 -7.56 2.05
C LYS A 19 -0.23 -8.02 2.85
N GLY A 20 -1.22 -8.67 2.23
CA GLY A 20 -2.42 -9.13 2.95
C GLY A 20 -2.08 -10.11 4.08
N ARG A 21 -1.11 -11.01 3.88
CA ARG A 21 -0.66 -11.94 4.91
C ARG A 21 0.18 -11.29 6.00
N MET A 22 0.91 -10.24 5.67
CA MET A 22 1.68 -9.47 6.64
C MET A 22 0.77 -8.51 7.43
N GLU A 23 -0.29 -7.97 6.84
CA GLU A 23 -1.31 -7.16 7.52
C GLU A 23 -1.99 -7.95 8.65
N ASP A 24 -2.34 -9.22 8.40
CA ASP A 24 -2.87 -10.13 9.43
C ASP A 24 -1.90 -10.34 10.63
N ILE A 25 -0.60 -10.20 10.39
CA ILE A 25 0.47 -10.30 11.42
C ILE A 25 0.71 -8.92 12.07
N TRP A 26 0.48 -7.85 11.32
CA TRP A 26 0.84 -6.46 11.61
C TRP A 26 -0.17 -5.72 12.52
N ASP A 27 -1.47 -5.99 12.35
CA ASP A 27 -2.55 -5.31 13.10
C ASP A 27 -2.44 -5.47 14.62
N ALA A 28 -1.68 -6.46 15.09
CA ALA A 28 -1.41 -6.67 16.51
C ALA A 28 -0.47 -5.62 17.16
N THR A 29 0.11 -4.67 16.41
CA THR A 29 1.16 -3.76 16.94
C THR A 29 1.01 -2.27 16.57
N GLN A 30 -0.11 -1.86 15.96
CA GLN A 30 -0.24 -0.50 15.43
C GLN A 30 -0.45 0.56 16.52
N SER A 31 0.65 1.17 16.97
CA SER A 31 0.61 2.52 17.56
C SER A 31 1.03 3.54 16.51
N THR A 32 0.11 4.42 16.11
CA THR A 32 0.34 5.51 15.15
C THR A 32 1.12 6.69 15.74
N THR A 33 1.42 6.65 17.05
CA THR A 33 2.09 7.72 17.79
C THR A 33 3.46 7.28 18.33
N PHE A 34 3.92 6.08 17.98
CA PHE A 34 5.20 5.56 18.48
C PHE A 34 6.40 6.37 17.98
N VAL A 35 7.29 6.71 18.91
CA VAL A 35 8.61 7.33 18.66
C VAL A 35 9.69 6.49 19.32
N VAL A 36 10.85 6.37 18.66
CA VAL A 36 11.99 5.63 19.21
C VAL A 36 12.68 6.50 20.27
N LEU A 37 12.49 6.16 21.55
CA LEU A 37 13.18 6.79 22.67
C LEU A 37 14.52 6.09 23.01
N PRO A 38 15.50 6.83 23.57
CA PRO A 38 16.68 6.24 24.18
C PRO A 38 16.33 5.26 25.31
N VAL A 39 17.17 4.24 25.53
CA VAL A 39 16.93 3.21 26.57
C VAL A 39 16.77 3.83 27.97
N ALA A 40 17.48 4.92 28.26
CA ALA A 40 17.37 5.63 29.53
C ALA A 40 15.97 6.22 29.78
N GLU A 41 15.18 6.42 28.72
CA GLU A 41 13.82 6.97 28.77
C GLU A 41 12.74 5.87 28.82
N HIS A 42 13.13 4.59 28.88
CA HIS A 42 12.23 3.45 29.05
C HIS A 42 11.79 3.33 30.52
N THR A 43 11.07 4.35 30.96
CA THR A 43 10.77 4.58 32.39
C THR A 43 9.50 3.86 32.88
N THR A 44 8.62 3.44 31.97
CA THR A 44 7.38 2.75 32.30
C THR A 44 7.27 1.41 31.59
N PRO A 45 6.55 0.42 32.16
CA PRO A 45 6.27 -0.85 31.49
C PRO A 45 5.59 -0.69 30.12
N GLU A 46 4.79 0.35 29.96
CA GLU A 46 4.11 0.68 28.70
C GLU A 46 5.11 1.08 27.60
N ILE A 47 6.08 1.94 27.92
CA ILE A 47 7.13 2.35 26.96
C ILE A 47 7.98 1.14 26.57
N VAL A 48 8.37 0.31 27.55
CA VAL A 48 9.13 -0.93 27.29
C VAL A 48 8.34 -1.85 26.36
N ALA A 49 7.08 -2.14 26.68
CA ALA A 49 6.23 -3.01 25.87
C ALA A 49 6.05 -2.48 24.43
N GLN A 50 5.91 -1.17 24.26
CA GLN A 50 5.80 -0.53 22.96
C GLN A 50 7.08 -0.65 22.13
N HIS A 51 8.25 -0.50 22.76
CA HIS A 51 9.55 -0.70 22.12
C HIS A 51 9.80 -2.16 21.73
N GLU A 52 9.45 -3.11 22.60
CA GLU A 52 9.50 -4.55 22.31
C GLU A 52 8.57 -4.94 21.17
N ALA A 53 7.34 -4.39 21.15
CA ALA A 53 6.40 -4.59 20.06
C ALA A 53 6.95 -4.09 18.72
N ASN A 54 7.55 -2.89 18.69
CA ASN A 54 8.20 -2.37 17.49
C ASN A 54 9.37 -3.26 17.06
N ALA A 55 10.27 -3.66 17.97
CA ALA A 55 11.41 -4.52 17.65
C ALA A 55 10.96 -5.87 17.07
N LYS A 56 9.92 -6.47 17.66
CA LYS A 56 9.31 -7.70 17.15
C LYS A 56 8.72 -7.51 15.74
N ALA A 57 8.03 -6.40 15.50
CA ALA A 57 7.45 -6.08 14.22
C ALA A 57 8.51 -5.82 13.13
N VAL A 58 9.59 -5.10 13.46
CA VAL A 58 10.77 -4.93 12.57
C VAL A 58 11.34 -6.28 12.17
N ASN A 59 11.56 -7.18 13.13
CA ASN A 59 12.09 -8.51 12.86
C ASN A 59 11.17 -9.30 11.94
N PHE A 60 9.85 -9.27 12.16
CA PHE A 60 8.90 -9.94 11.27
C PHE A 60 8.95 -9.40 9.84
N LEU A 61 9.04 -8.08 9.66
CA LEU A 61 9.19 -7.48 8.34
C LEU A 61 10.48 -7.93 7.67
N PHE A 62 11.61 -7.93 8.38
CA PHE A 62 12.89 -8.38 7.85
C PHE A 62 12.91 -9.86 7.46
N PHE A 63 12.25 -10.73 8.23
CA PHE A 63 12.08 -12.13 7.84
C PHE A 63 11.16 -12.32 6.62
N GLY A 64 10.25 -11.38 6.41
CA GLY A 64 9.28 -11.43 5.31
C GLY A 64 9.79 -10.86 4.00
N ILE A 65 10.95 -10.20 3.93
CA ILE A 65 11.43 -9.52 2.71
C ILE A 65 12.70 -10.15 2.14
N GLY A 66 12.91 -9.99 0.83
CA GLY A 66 14.13 -10.41 0.15
C GLY A 66 15.29 -9.42 0.35
N HIS A 67 16.49 -9.81 -0.11
CA HIS A 67 17.72 -9.02 0.04
C HIS A 67 17.60 -7.58 -0.48
N MET A 68 17.07 -7.40 -1.70
CA MET A 68 16.94 -6.07 -2.32
C MET A 68 16.03 -5.14 -1.54
N ASP A 69 14.91 -5.66 -1.03
CA ASP A 69 13.99 -4.90 -0.18
C ASP A 69 14.60 -4.62 1.19
N TYR A 70 15.36 -5.57 1.74
CA TYR A 70 16.09 -5.39 2.99
C TYR A 70 17.11 -4.25 2.89
N GLU A 71 17.96 -4.24 1.86
CA GLU A 71 18.93 -3.15 1.64
C GLU A 71 18.26 -1.78 1.57
N ARG A 72 17.05 -1.71 0.99
CA ARG A 72 16.29 -0.47 0.86
C ARG A 72 15.82 0.08 2.21
N VAL A 73 15.50 -0.79 3.17
CA VAL A 73 14.79 -0.41 4.41
C VAL A 73 15.60 -0.65 5.69
N SER A 74 16.78 -1.26 5.61
CA SER A 74 17.64 -1.64 6.75
C SER A 74 18.06 -0.49 7.64
N HIS A 75 18.07 0.75 7.12
CA HIS A 75 18.43 1.96 7.85
C HIS A 75 17.27 2.55 8.68
N LEU A 76 16.05 2.05 8.49
CA LEU A 76 14.84 2.52 9.18
C LEU A 76 14.69 1.82 10.54
N LYS A 77 14.22 2.57 11.54
CA LYS A 77 14.20 2.11 12.94
C LYS A 77 12.83 1.66 13.41
N THR A 78 11.78 2.22 12.82
CA THR A 78 10.41 1.84 13.16
C THR A 78 9.86 0.89 12.12
N ALA A 79 9.09 -0.08 12.60
CA ALA A 79 8.41 -1.01 11.72
C ALA A 79 7.42 -0.27 10.79
N ARG A 80 6.85 0.85 11.27
CA ARG A 80 5.96 1.73 10.47
C ARG A 80 6.68 2.36 9.28
N GLU A 81 7.88 2.90 9.48
CA GLU A 81 8.68 3.47 8.39
C GLU A 81 9.00 2.40 7.34
N ILE A 82 9.42 1.21 7.79
CA ILE A 82 9.72 0.07 6.92
C ILE A 82 8.48 -0.30 6.09
N TRP A 83 7.34 -0.51 6.75
CA TRP A 83 6.08 -0.84 6.07
C TRP A 83 5.67 0.23 5.05
N SER A 84 5.79 1.50 5.43
CA SER A 84 5.39 2.64 4.58
C SER A 84 6.28 2.71 3.33
N LEU A 85 7.60 2.53 3.49
CA LEU A 85 8.53 2.58 2.36
C LEU A 85 8.38 1.36 1.44
N LEU A 86 8.16 0.16 1.98
CA LEU A 86 7.85 -1.04 1.19
C LEU A 86 6.54 -0.85 0.41
N SER A 87 5.50 -0.35 1.06
CA SER A 87 4.22 -0.04 0.40
C SER A 87 4.37 0.99 -0.71
N ALA A 88 5.12 2.07 -0.46
CA ALA A 88 5.39 3.08 -1.47
C ALA A 88 6.24 2.55 -2.63
N HIS A 89 7.17 1.61 -2.38
CA HIS A 89 8.01 1.01 -3.42
C HIS A 89 7.21 0.09 -4.34
N HIS A 90 6.39 -0.80 -3.76
CA HIS A 90 5.70 -1.85 -4.51
C HIS A 90 4.34 -1.42 -5.07
N GLU A 91 3.64 -0.48 -4.43
CA GLU A 91 2.36 0.05 -4.92
C GLU A 91 2.51 1.42 -5.63
N GLY A 92 3.69 2.01 -5.58
CA GLY A 92 3.90 3.41 -5.95
C GLY A 92 3.50 4.39 -4.84
N THR A 93 4.10 5.58 -4.86
CA THR A 93 3.79 6.64 -3.91
C THR A 93 2.40 7.22 -4.15
N ALA A 94 1.80 7.84 -3.14
CA ALA A 94 0.53 8.57 -3.29
C ALA A 94 0.60 9.62 -4.42
N THR A 95 1.76 10.26 -4.61
CA THR A 95 2.00 11.21 -5.70
C THR A 95 1.97 10.54 -7.08
N ILE A 96 2.58 9.36 -7.22
CA ILE A 96 2.54 8.59 -8.48
C ILE A 96 1.10 8.14 -8.76
N LYS A 97 0.41 7.58 -7.76
CA LYS A 97 -1.01 7.17 -7.89
C LYS A 97 -1.89 8.36 -8.32
N ALA A 98 -1.72 9.54 -7.71
CA ALA A 98 -2.46 10.74 -8.07
C ALA A 98 -2.18 11.20 -9.52
N ARG A 99 -0.92 11.16 -9.98
CA ARG A 99 -0.56 11.47 -11.37
C ARG A 99 -1.17 10.47 -12.36
N LEU A 100 -1.18 9.18 -12.01
CA LEU A 100 -1.82 8.15 -12.83
C LEU A 100 -3.33 8.36 -12.93
N VAL A 101 -4.01 8.66 -11.81
CA VAL A 101 -5.45 8.98 -11.82
C VAL A 101 -5.74 10.17 -12.74
N GLU A 102 -4.96 11.25 -12.64
CA GLU A 102 -5.13 12.42 -13.52
C GLU A 102 -4.88 12.07 -14.99
N THR A 103 -3.88 11.23 -15.27
CA THR A 103 -3.59 10.76 -16.64
C THR A 103 -4.77 9.97 -17.20
N TYR A 104 -5.28 8.99 -16.45
CA TYR A 104 -6.41 8.17 -16.89
C TYR A 104 -7.72 8.95 -16.96
N ARG A 105 -7.91 9.97 -16.10
CA ARG A 105 -9.03 10.89 -16.20
C ARG A 105 -8.98 11.64 -17.53
N ARG A 106 -7.82 12.15 -17.94
CA ARG A 106 -7.66 12.80 -19.25
C ARG A 106 -7.86 11.83 -20.41
N GLU A 107 -7.41 10.59 -20.30
CA GLU A 107 -7.68 9.54 -21.31
C GLU A 107 -9.19 9.27 -21.43
N TYR A 108 -9.90 9.24 -20.30
CA TYR A 108 -11.36 9.07 -20.25
C TYR A 108 -12.09 10.28 -20.86
N GLU A 109 -11.73 11.50 -20.46
CA GLU A 109 -12.36 12.74 -20.95
C GLU A 109 -12.17 12.95 -22.45
N ASN A 110 -11.02 12.51 -23.00
CA ASN A 110 -10.72 12.58 -24.43
C ASN A 110 -11.09 11.29 -25.18
N PHE A 111 -11.82 10.37 -24.55
CA PHE A 111 -12.12 9.08 -25.14
C PHE A 111 -13.08 9.23 -26.33
N VAL A 112 -12.57 8.90 -27.51
CA VAL A 112 -13.34 8.85 -28.75
C VAL A 112 -13.09 7.54 -29.48
N GLN A 113 -14.05 7.11 -30.27
CA GLN A 113 -13.87 6.00 -31.20
C GLN A 113 -12.88 6.40 -32.29
N LYS A 114 -11.96 5.50 -32.62
CA LYS A 114 -11.00 5.73 -33.70
C LYS A 114 -11.61 5.37 -35.07
N PRO A 115 -11.16 5.99 -36.16
CA PRO A 115 -11.60 5.60 -37.50
C PRO A 115 -11.29 4.12 -37.78
N GLY A 116 -12.29 3.36 -38.22
CA GLY A 116 -12.14 1.93 -38.53
C GLY A 116 -12.05 1.00 -37.31
N GLU A 117 -12.28 1.52 -36.11
CA GLU A 117 -12.28 0.71 -34.89
C GLU A 117 -13.59 -0.08 -34.72
N SER A 118 -13.47 -1.36 -34.40
CA SER A 118 -14.61 -2.21 -34.09
C SER A 118 -15.27 -1.84 -32.75
N VAL A 119 -16.53 -2.20 -32.58
CA VAL A 119 -17.25 -1.96 -31.31
C VAL A 119 -16.60 -2.70 -30.15
N ASP A 120 -16.09 -3.92 -30.39
CA ASP A 120 -15.42 -4.73 -29.38
C ASP A 120 -14.10 -4.08 -28.92
N ASP A 121 -13.31 -3.56 -29.85
CA ASP A 121 -12.05 -2.85 -29.55
C ASP A 121 -12.31 -1.56 -28.77
N LEU A 122 -13.35 -0.80 -29.18
CA LEU A 122 -13.79 0.40 -28.48
C LEU A 122 -14.16 0.07 -27.03
N PHE A 123 -14.99 -0.96 -26.82
CA PHE A 123 -15.42 -1.38 -25.49
C PHE A 123 -14.23 -1.88 -24.66
N GLY A 124 -13.32 -2.65 -25.25
CA GLY A 124 -12.10 -3.12 -24.59
C GLY A 124 -11.23 -1.97 -24.08
N ARG A 125 -11.02 -0.92 -24.90
CA ARG A 125 -10.28 0.27 -24.45
C ARG A 125 -11.01 1.04 -23.37
N PHE A 126 -12.33 1.22 -23.51
CA PHE A 126 -13.14 1.90 -22.50
C PHE A 126 -13.03 1.19 -21.14
N GLN A 127 -13.26 -0.13 -21.13
CA GLN A 127 -13.15 -0.94 -19.93
C GLN A 127 -11.75 -0.89 -19.31
N SER A 128 -10.70 -0.86 -20.15
CA SER A 128 -9.31 -0.70 -19.67
C SER A 128 -9.13 0.61 -18.90
N ILE A 129 -9.64 1.74 -19.41
CA ILE A 129 -9.54 3.05 -18.76
C ILE A 129 -10.31 3.06 -17.42
N ILE A 130 -11.52 2.51 -17.40
CA ILE A 130 -12.32 2.39 -16.16
C ILE A 130 -11.61 1.53 -15.12
N ASN A 131 -11.04 0.39 -15.51
CA ASN A 131 -10.31 -0.49 -14.61
C ASN A 131 -9.06 0.20 -14.04
N LYS A 132 -8.31 0.91 -14.88
CA LYS A 132 -7.14 1.69 -14.46
C LYS A 132 -7.51 2.80 -13.47
N LEU A 133 -8.61 3.52 -13.71
CA LEU A 133 -9.13 4.51 -12.77
C LEU A 133 -9.48 3.87 -11.43
N HIS A 134 -10.27 2.79 -11.44
CA HIS A 134 -10.73 2.11 -10.24
C HIS A 134 -9.59 1.60 -9.34
N VAL A 135 -8.60 0.93 -9.93
CA VAL A 135 -7.44 0.39 -9.19
C VAL A 135 -6.60 1.50 -8.53
N ASN A 136 -6.53 2.68 -9.15
CA ASN A 136 -5.68 3.77 -8.68
C ASN A 136 -6.44 4.84 -7.86
N SER A 137 -7.78 4.78 -7.79
CA SER A 137 -8.61 5.80 -7.12
C SER A 137 -8.97 5.53 -5.64
N ALA A 138 -8.65 4.37 -5.06
CA ALA A 138 -9.04 4.02 -3.68
C ALA A 138 -7.87 4.10 -2.65
N PRO A 139 -8.08 4.63 -1.43
CA PRO A 139 -8.99 5.70 -1.03
C PRO A 139 -8.20 6.98 -0.73
N LEU A 140 -8.27 7.97 -1.63
CA LEU A 140 -8.17 9.36 -1.18
C LEU A 140 -9.47 9.64 -0.42
N SER A 141 -9.34 9.91 0.87
CA SER A 141 -10.39 10.27 1.82
C SER A 141 -11.59 10.98 1.17
N SER A 142 -12.78 10.44 1.47
CA SER A 142 -14.07 11.14 1.59
C SER A 142 -14.20 12.50 0.90
N HIS A 143 -14.96 12.50 -0.19
CA HIS A 143 -15.78 13.59 -0.77
C HIS A 143 -15.51 13.78 -2.26
N THR A 144 -16.28 13.08 -3.08
CA THR A 144 -17.44 13.65 -3.80
C THR A 144 -17.84 12.60 -4.86
N PRO A 145 -19.06 12.05 -4.83
CA PRO A 145 -19.52 11.17 -5.90
C PRO A 145 -19.68 12.01 -7.18
N ILE A 146 -18.88 11.68 -8.20
CA ILE A 146 -19.01 12.23 -9.56
C ILE A 146 -20.31 11.73 -10.24
N ILE A 147 -21.01 10.77 -9.63
CA ILE A 147 -22.26 10.19 -10.16
C ILE A 147 -23.49 10.90 -9.58
N SER A 148 -23.62 12.21 -9.79
CA SER A 148 -24.90 12.93 -9.54
C SER A 148 -25.25 14.00 -10.57
N ARG A 149 -24.61 14.02 -11.75
CA ARG A 149 -24.95 14.97 -12.84
C ARG A 149 -25.44 14.33 -14.13
N LEU A 150 -26.07 13.16 -14.06
CA LEU A 150 -26.77 12.53 -15.20
C LEU A 150 -28.24 12.21 -14.91
N SER A 151 -28.91 13.00 -14.06
CA SER A 151 -30.38 13.01 -14.00
C SER A 151 -30.92 14.43 -13.80
N ASN A 152 -31.14 15.11 -14.94
CA ASN A 152 -32.20 16.08 -15.27
C ASN A 152 -31.71 17.06 -16.33
#